data_AF-A0AA43KCZ2-F1
#
_entry.id   AF-A0AA43KCZ2-F1
#
_cell.length_a   1.000
_cell.length_b   1.000
_cell.length_c   1.000
_cell.angle_alpha   90.00
_cell.angle_beta   90.00
_cell.angle_gamma   90.00
#
_symmetry.space_group_name_H-M   'P 1'
#
loop_
_entity.id
_entity.type
_entity.pdbx_description
1 polymer ?
#
loop_
_entity_poly.entity_id
_entity_poly.type
_entity_poly.pdbx_seq_one_letter_code
_entity_poly.pdbx_strand_id
1 'polypeptide(L)'
;MSLTFPSQYDFIPRYFRLAFTNVLSNIIVPLSNLVSIMFLGHLSEIHYLAGVALAGNLLNFLYFVLSFLRMGTTALTAQAVGRDDREGVLLAGLLNGLIALVLGVAIILL
;
A
#
# COMPACT_ATOMS: atom_id res chain seq x y z
N MET A 1 -5.30 29.57 18.20
CA MET A 1 -3.84 29.78 18.12
C MET A 1 -3.39 29.38 16.73
N SER A 2 -3.46 30.29 15.75
CA SER A 2 -3.03 30.06 14.37
C SER A 2 -1.51 30.06 14.33
N LEU A 3 -0.89 28.90 14.17
CA LEU A 3 0.55 28.77 13.92
C LEU A 3 0.87 29.38 12.55
N THR A 4 1.26 30.66 12.54
CA THR A 4 1.80 31.33 11.35
C THR A 4 3.25 30.93 11.16
N PHE A 5 3.49 30.02 10.21
CA PHE A 5 4.83 29.63 9.81
C PHE A 5 5.43 30.67 8.84
N PRO A 6 6.75 30.91 8.88
CA PRO A 6 7.44 31.71 7.86
C PRO A 6 7.17 31.18 6.44
N SER A 7 7.05 32.02 5.40
CA SER A 7 6.60 31.60 4.05
C SER A 7 7.45 30.50 3.39
N GLN A 8 8.70 30.31 3.83
CA GLN A 8 9.55 29.18 3.42
C GLN A 8 9.01 27.80 3.89
N TYR A 9 8.05 27.77 4.81
CA TYR A 9 7.48 26.58 5.43
C TYR A 9 5.98 26.38 5.16
N ASP A 10 5.41 27.08 4.17
CA ASP A 10 3.99 26.95 3.82
C ASP A 10 3.59 25.52 3.40
N PHE A 11 4.56 24.67 3.04
CA PHE A 11 4.34 23.25 2.72
C PHE A 11 4.11 22.37 3.96
N ILE A 12 4.55 22.78 5.16
CA ILE A 12 4.46 21.99 6.40
C ILE A 12 3.02 21.54 6.70
N PRO A 13 2.00 22.42 6.74
CA PRO A 13 0.63 21.99 7.02
C PRO A 13 0.08 21.04 5.94
N ARG A 14 0.45 21.23 4.67
CA ARG A 14 0.06 20.33 3.58
C ARG A 14 0.72 18.96 3.70
N TYR A 15 2.00 18.93 4.03
CA TYR A 15 2.76 17.71 4.30
C TYR A 15 2.17 16.94 5.48
N PHE A 16 1.91 17.60 6.61
CA PHE A 16 1.32 16.97 7.79
C PHE A 16 -0.05 16.38 7.49
N ARG A 17 -0.89 17.06 6.71
CA ARG A 17 -2.19 16.51 6.30
C ARG A 17 -2.03 15.24 5.47
N LEU A 18 -1.11 15.24 4.50
CA LEU A 18 -0.83 14.08 3.66
C LEU A 18 -0.27 12.91 4.48
N ALA A 19 0.71 13.19 5.33
CA ALA A 19 1.36 12.22 6.21
C ALA A 19 0.36 11.62 7.20
N PHE A 20 -0.51 12.44 7.80
CA PHE A 20 -1.53 11.98 8.73
C PHE A 20 -2.51 11.00 8.07
N THR A 21 -3.05 11.34 6.90
CA THR A 21 -3.93 10.44 6.14
C THR A 21 -3.21 9.15 5.74
N ASN A 22 -1.93 9.25 5.38
CA ASN A 22 -1.13 8.09 5.02
C ASN A 22 -0.92 7.15 6.23
N VAL A 23 -0.51 7.69 7.38
CA VAL A 23 -0.35 6.92 8.62
C VAL A 23 -1.65 6.24 9.02
N LEU A 24 -2.76 6.99 9.01
CA LEU A 24 -4.08 6.45 9.37
C LEU A 24 -4.49 5.27 8.46
N SER A 25 -4.19 5.36 7.17
CA SER A 25 -4.46 4.28 6.22
C SER A 25 -3.60 3.03 6.49
N ASN A 26 -2.35 3.22 6.92
CA ASN A 26 -1.43 2.11 7.21
C ASN A 26 -1.75 1.38 8.54
N ILE A 27 -2.49 2.00 9.46
CA ILE A 27 -2.92 1.37 10.72
C ILE A 27 -3.92 0.22 10.48
N ILE A 28 -4.61 0.19 9.33
CA ILE A 28 -5.57 -0.87 8.99
C ILE A 28 -4.88 -2.24 8.97
N VAL A 29 -3.66 -2.32 8.46
CA VAL A 29 -2.92 -3.59 8.33
C VAL A 29 -2.68 -4.29 9.68
N PRO A 30 -2.05 -3.65 10.69
CA PRO A 30 -1.87 -4.27 12.00
C PRO A 30 -3.21 -4.53 12.72
N LEU A 31 -4.22 -3.67 12.54
CA LEU A 31 -5.55 -3.90 13.11
C LEU A 31 -6.19 -5.17 12.54
N SER A 32 -6.14 -5.37 11.23
CA SER A 32 -6.63 -6.59 10.58
C SER A 32 -5.93 -7.83 11.11
N ASN A 33 -4.60 -7.76 11.31
CA ASN A 33 -3.84 -8.88 11.87
C ASN A 33 -4.24 -9.20 13.33
N LEU A 34 -4.44 -8.17 14.16
CA LEU A 34 -4.92 -8.34 15.55
C LEU A 34 -6.30 -9.01 15.59
N VAL A 35 -7.20 -8.59 14.70
CA VAL A 35 -8.53 -9.21 14.57
C VAL A 35 -8.38 -10.69 14.17
N SER A 36 -7.55 -11.01 13.18
CA SER A 36 -7.30 -12.40 12.79
C SER A 36 -6.77 -13.25 13.96
N ILE A 37 -5.80 -12.74 14.73
CA ILE A 37 -5.27 -13.43 15.90
C ILE A 37 -6.35 -13.63 16.97
N MET A 38 -7.19 -12.62 17.21
CA MET A 38 -8.29 -12.72 18.19
C MET A 38 -9.31 -13.80 17.79
N PHE A 39 -9.68 -13.88 16.51
CA PHE A 39 -10.57 -14.92 16.00
C PHE A 39 -9.96 -16.31 16.14
N LEU A 40 -8.69 -16.47 15.73
CA LEU A 40 -8.02 -17.77 15.74
C LEU A 40 -7.61 -18.22 17.15
N GLY A 41 -7.33 -17.29 18.05
CA GLY A 41 -6.93 -17.59 19.44
C GLY A 41 -8.04 -18.25 20.27
N HIS A 42 -9.30 -18.20 19.83
CA HIS A 42 -10.41 -18.92 20.47
C HIS A 42 -10.50 -20.39 20.07
N LEU A 43 -9.75 -20.84 19.06
CA LEU A 43 -9.74 -22.25 18.64
C LEU A 43 -8.83 -23.06 19.57
N SER A 44 -9.32 -24.21 20.05
CA SER A 44 -8.61 -25.07 21.00
C SER A 44 -7.42 -25.83 20.41
N GLU A 45 -7.37 -25.96 19.09
CA GLU A 45 -6.37 -26.74 18.33
C GLU A 45 -5.29 -25.81 17.73
N ILE A 46 -4.06 -25.92 18.22
CA ILE A 46 -2.90 -25.09 17.81
C ILE A 46 -2.55 -25.26 16.32
N HIS A 47 -2.91 -26.39 15.72
CA HIS A 47 -2.61 -26.69 14.32
C HIS A 47 -3.21 -25.67 13.34
N TYR A 48 -4.39 -25.11 13.63
CA TYR A 48 -4.99 -24.06 12.79
C TYR A 48 -4.17 -22.77 12.82
N LEU A 49 -3.57 -22.45 13.96
CA LEU A 49 -2.73 -21.27 14.12
C LEU A 49 -1.42 -21.39 13.31
N ALA A 50 -0.81 -22.58 13.29
CA ALA A 50 0.40 -22.83 12.51
C ALA A 50 0.16 -22.71 11.00
N GLY A 51 -0.95 -23.24 10.49
CA GLY A 51 -1.34 -23.12 9.08
C GLY A 51 -1.58 -21.67 8.67
N VAL A 52 -2.28 -20.88 9.50
CA VAL A 52 -2.52 -19.46 9.21
C VAL A 52 -1.26 -18.62 9.37
N ALA A 53 -0.36 -18.94 10.31
CA ALA A 53 0.94 -18.27 10.40
C ALA A 53 1.78 -18.47 9.13
N LEU A 54 1.79 -19.68 8.56
CA LEU A 54 2.46 -19.97 7.30
C LEU A 54 1.81 -19.25 6.11
N ALA A 55 0.48 -19.32 6.00
CA ALA A 55 -0.29 -18.60 4.98
C ALA A 55 -0.08 -17.08 5.08
N GLY A 56 -0.05 -16.54 6.30
CA GLY A 56 0.21 -15.14 6.58
C GLY A 56 1.61 -14.70 6.15
N ASN A 57 2.63 -15.52 6.39
CA ASN A 57 3.99 -15.23 5.89
C ASN A 57 4.06 -15.25 4.36
N LEU A 58 3.42 -16.24 3.73
CA LEU A 58 3.36 -16.33 2.27
C LEU A 58 2.65 -15.13 1.65
N LEU A 59 1.46 -14.76 2.17
CA LEU A 59 0.74 -13.58 1.71
C LEU A 59 1.53 -12.30 1.98
N ASN A 60 2.21 -12.17 3.11
CA ASN A 60 3.05 -11.00 3.41
C ASN A 60 4.17 -10.87 2.36
N PHE A 61 4.82 -11.98 2.00
CA PHE A 61 5.81 -11.98 0.92
C PHE A 61 5.21 -11.55 -0.41
N LEU A 62 4.03 -12.06 -0.78
CA LEU A 62 3.30 -11.61 -1.98
C LEU A 62 2.96 -10.12 -1.93
N TYR A 63 2.44 -9.62 -0.83
CA TYR A 63 2.15 -8.20 -0.63
C TYR A 63 3.40 -7.33 -0.70
N PHE A 64 4.55 -7.83 -0.23
CA PHE A 64 5.82 -7.14 -0.35
C PHE A 64 6.24 -6.97 -1.81
N VAL A 65 6.15 -8.03 -2.62
CA VAL A 65 6.45 -7.97 -4.06
C VAL A 65 5.49 -7.02 -4.79
N LEU A 66 4.19 -7.10 -4.51
CA LEU A 66 3.19 -6.19 -5.09
C LEU A 66 3.42 -4.72 -4.65
N SER A 67 3.84 -4.50 -3.41
CA SER A 67 4.18 -3.17 -2.91
C SER A 67 5.43 -2.60 -3.56
N PHE A 68 6.42 -3.44 -3.84
CA PHE A 68 7.59 -3.05 -4.62
C PHE A 68 7.20 -2.63 -6.03
N LEU A 69 6.32 -3.41 -6.70
CA LEU A 69 5.79 -3.05 -8.00
C LEU A 69 5.10 -1.68 -7.96
N ARG A 70 4.24 -1.44 -6.96
CA ARG A 70 3.57 -0.13 -6.76
C ARG A 70 4.56 1.03 -6.60
N MET A 71 5.66 0.83 -5.89
CA MET A 71 6.69 1.86 -5.74
C MET A 71 7.42 2.11 -7.07
N GLY A 72 7.74 1.06 -7.82
CA GLY A 72 8.33 1.17 -9.16
C GLY A 72 7.43 1.94 -10.14
N THR A 73 6.14 1.64 -10.16
CA THR A 73 5.17 2.33 -11.03
C THR A 73 5.01 3.80 -10.66
N THR A 74 4.95 4.12 -9.36
CA THR A 74 4.85 5.51 -8.88
C THR A 74 6.09 6.33 -9.25
N ALA A 75 7.29 5.73 -9.18
CA ALA A 75 8.53 6.41 -9.57
C ALA A 75 8.58 6.72 -11.07
N LEU A 76 8.09 5.83 -11.94
CA LEU A 76 7.99 6.08 -13.37
C LEU A 76 6.99 7.20 -13.69
N THR A 77 5.81 7.17 -13.08
CA THR A 77 4.80 8.24 -13.24
C THR A 77 5.34 9.59 -12.76
N ALA A 78 6.03 9.63 -11.61
CA ALA A 78 6.63 10.86 -11.09
C ALA A 78 7.68 11.45 -12.03
N GLN A 79 8.49 10.61 -12.69
CA GLN A 79 9.46 11.06 -13.69
C GLN A 79 8.78 11.63 -14.95
N ALA A 80 7.71 11.00 -15.44
CA ALA A 80 6.95 11.50 -16.58
C ALA A 80 6.27 12.85 -16.27
N VAL A 81 5.68 12.97 -15.07
CA VAL A 81 5.11 14.25 -14.57
C VAL A 81 6.20 15.33 -14.48
N GLY A 82 7.39 15.01 -13.97
CA GLY A 82 8.50 15.96 -13.86
C GLY A 82 9.04 16.45 -15.21
N ARG A 83 8.79 15.72 -16.30
CA ARG A 83 9.16 16.09 -17.68
C ARG A 83 8.03 16.79 -18.44
N ASP A 84 6.89 17.05 -17.79
CA ASP A 84 5.65 17.54 -18.40
C ASP A 84 5.15 16.69 -19.59
N ASP A 85 5.49 15.40 -19.57
CA ASP A 85 5.14 14.44 -20.62
C ASP A 85 3.79 13.78 -20.31
N ARG A 86 2.71 14.39 -20.81
CA ARG A 86 1.35 13.90 -20.59
C ARG A 86 1.08 12.54 -21.23
N GLU A 87 1.68 12.26 -22.38
CA GLU A 87 1.53 10.95 -23.05
C GLU A 87 2.23 9.86 -22.24
N GLY A 88 3.43 10.14 -21.73
CA GLY A 88 4.18 9.23 -20.86
C GLY A 88 3.42 8.91 -19.57
N VAL A 89 2.72 9.88 -18.97
CA VAL A 89 1.87 9.66 -17.79
C VAL A 89 0.67 8.75 -18.11
N LEU A 90 -0.01 8.97 -19.23
CA LEU A 90 -1.14 8.13 -19.65
C LEU A 90 -0.70 6.70 -19.96
N LEU A 91 0.42 6.54 -20.68
CA LEU A 91 0.97 5.24 -21.02
C LEU A 91 1.40 4.47 -19.78
N ALA A 92 2.08 5.14 -18.84
CA ALA A 92 2.42 4.56 -17.55
C ALA A 92 1.15 4.11 -16.80
N GLY A 93 0.11 4.95 -16.74
CA GLY A 93 -1.17 4.59 -16.14
C GLY A 93 -1.82 3.34 -16.76
N LEU A 94 -1.86 3.27 -18.09
CA LEU A 94 -2.45 2.13 -18.81
C LEU A 94 -1.66 0.83 -18.61
N LEU A 95 -0.33 0.88 -18.74
CA LEU A 95 0.54 -0.29 -18.52
C LEU A 95 0.42 -0.80 -17.09
N ASN A 96 0.52 0.10 -16.11
CA ASN A 96 0.43 -0.26 -14.71
C ASN A 96 -0.97 -0.79 -14.36
N GLY A 97 -2.02 -0.22 -14.94
CA GLY A 97 -3.39 -0.70 -14.81
C GLY A 97 -3.60 -2.10 -15.40
N LEU A 98 -3.02 -2.38 -16.59
CA LEU A 98 -3.07 -3.70 -17.22
C LEU A 98 -2.33 -4.75 -16.38
N ILE A 99 -1.14 -4.43 -15.89
CA ILE A 99 -0.37 -5.33 -15.01
C ILE A 99 -1.17 -5.62 -13.73
N ALA A 100 -1.78 -4.60 -13.12
CA ALA A 100 -2.61 -4.78 -11.93
C ALA A 100 -3.83 -5.67 -12.20
N LEU A 101 -4.49 -5.51 -13.36
CA LEU A 101 -5.63 -6.34 -13.76
C LEU A 101 -5.21 -7.80 -13.93
N VAL A 102 -4.13 -8.05 -14.69
CA VAL A 102 -3.64 -9.41 -14.96
C VAL A 102 -3.22 -10.11 -13.68
N LEU A 103 -2.46 -9.44 -12.80
CA LEU A 103 -2.05 -9.99 -11.51
C LEU A 103 -3.25 -10.23 -10.60
N GLY A 104 -4.23 -9.30 -10.56
CA GLY A 104 -5.44 -9.47 -9.77
C GLY A 104 -6.27 -10.68 -10.20
N VAL A 105 -6.47 -10.86 -11.50
CA VAL A 105 -7.17 -12.04 -12.05
C VAL A 105 -6.39 -13.32 -11.77
N ALA A 106 -5.06 -13.32 -11.95
CA ALA A 106 -4.23 -14.49 -11.68
C ALA A 106 -4.30 -14.93 -10.21
N ILE A 107 -4.31 -13.98 -9.27
CA ILE A 107 -4.44 -14.28 -7.83
C ILE A 107 -5.83 -14.84 -7.49
N ILE A 108 -6.90 -14.34 -8.13
CA ILE A 108 -8.27 -14.85 -7.90
C ILE A 108 -8.45 -16.27 -8.43
N LEU A 109 -7.73 -16.63 -9.50
CA LEU A 109 -7.81 -17.96 -10.12
C LEU A 109 -6.95 -19.03 -9.42
N LEU A 110 -5.99 -18.62 -8.59
CA LEU A 110 -5.09 -19.51 -7.84
C LEU A 110 -5.73 -19.96 -6.52
#